data_AF-A0A7J7L644-F1
#
_entry.id   AF-A0A7J7L644-F1
#
_cell.length_a   1.000
_cell.length_b   1.000
_cell.length_c   1.000
_cell.angle_alpha   90.00
_cell.angle_beta   90.00
_cell.angle_gamma   90.00
#
_symmetry.space_group_name_H-M   'P 1'
#
loop_
_entity.id
_entity.type
_entity.pdbx_description
1 polymer ?
#
loop_
_entity_poly.entity_id
_entity_poly.type
_entity_poly.pdbx_seq_one_letter_code
_entity_poly.pdbx_strand_id
1 'polypeptide(L)'
;MGLQTQLNSHPAAFGKGYQYLLKALRNVVSWTAMVSGYARVGMIGNAIELFEEMPERDVPSWNALISGCTQNGLFSEGVALFRRMMEDGYDQSRIRNDLGLNSFVSNALVDMYGKCGSLSEARRVFDSFSVKNLTSWNSMINCLALHGRSHSAVSTFEEMMSCGGDVRPDGITFVALLNACTHGGLVDQ
;
A
#
# COMPACT_ATOMS: atom_id res chain seq x y z
N MET A 1 -15.51 -65.37 -20.41
CA MET A 1 -16.50 -64.41 -20.94
C MET A 1 -17.47 -64.09 -19.81
N GLY A 2 -17.72 -62.87 -19.35
CA GLY A 2 -17.15 -61.56 -19.60
C GLY A 2 -17.50 -60.69 -18.38
N LEU A 3 -16.54 -59.86 -17.97
CA LEU A 3 -16.69 -58.80 -16.98
C LEU A 3 -17.67 -57.74 -17.50
N GLN A 4 -18.71 -57.35 -16.75
CA GLN A 4 -19.27 -55.99 -16.79
C GLN A 4 -20.28 -55.71 -15.65
N THR A 5 -19.81 -55.44 -14.43
CA THR A 5 -20.54 -54.53 -13.50
C THR A 5 -19.61 -54.02 -12.41
N GLN A 6 -18.78 -53.03 -12.77
CA GLN A 6 -18.32 -52.02 -11.82
C GLN A 6 -18.95 -50.69 -12.22
N LEU A 7 -20.25 -50.54 -11.90
CA LEU A 7 -20.89 -49.25 -11.75
C LEU A 7 -20.83 -48.95 -10.26
N ASN A 8 -19.85 -48.14 -9.86
CA ASN A 8 -19.89 -47.18 -8.75
C ASN A 8 -18.46 -46.79 -8.33
N SER A 9 -17.77 -46.08 -9.20
CA SER A 9 -16.72 -45.15 -8.79
C SER A 9 -16.98 -43.78 -9.42
N HIS A 10 -17.25 -42.83 -8.52
CA HIS A 10 -17.31 -41.36 -8.67
C HIS A 10 -18.65 -40.67 -9.00
N PRO A 11 -18.98 -39.71 -8.11
CA PRO A 11 -18.99 -38.32 -8.55
C PRO A 11 -18.24 -37.42 -7.54
N ALA A 12 -16.91 -37.35 -7.65
CA ALA A 12 -16.10 -36.32 -6.97
C ALA A 12 -15.32 -35.42 -7.96
N ALA A 13 -15.28 -35.77 -9.24
CA ALA A 13 -14.48 -35.08 -10.25
C ALA A 13 -15.16 -33.84 -10.87
N PHE A 14 -16.49 -33.72 -10.77
CA PHE A 14 -17.23 -32.60 -11.37
C PHE A 14 -17.09 -31.27 -10.61
N GLY A 15 -16.85 -31.31 -9.29
CA GLY A 15 -16.77 -30.09 -8.46
C GLY A 15 -15.52 -29.25 -8.71
N LYS A 16 -14.37 -29.89 -8.94
CA LYS A 16 -13.11 -29.17 -9.18
C LYS A 16 -13.10 -28.51 -10.56
N GLY A 17 -13.59 -29.20 -11.60
CA GLY A 17 -13.63 -28.66 -12.97
C GLY A 17 -14.50 -27.40 -13.10
N TYR A 18 -15.66 -27.38 -12.44
CA TYR A 18 -16.53 -26.19 -12.42
C TYR A 18 -15.91 -25.03 -11.64
N GLN A 19 -15.21 -25.29 -10.53
CA GLN A 19 -14.45 -24.26 -9.83
C GLN A 19 -13.28 -23.70 -10.68
N TYR A 20 -12.59 -24.54 -11.44
CA TYR A 20 -11.55 -24.08 -12.37
C TYR A 20 -12.13 -23.23 -13.52
N LEU A 21 -13.30 -23.59 -14.05
CA LEU A 21 -14.00 -22.81 -15.07
C LEU A 21 -14.53 -21.48 -14.53
N LEU A 22 -15.10 -21.45 -13.31
CA LEU A 22 -15.48 -20.21 -12.63
C LEU A 22 -14.26 -19.33 -12.30
N LYS A 23 -13.13 -19.93 -11.90
CA LYS A 23 -11.84 -19.24 -11.71
C LYS A 23 -11.29 -18.66 -13.01
N ALA A 24 -11.47 -19.35 -14.14
CA ALA A 24 -11.05 -18.89 -15.46
C ALA A 24 -12.00 -17.85 -16.09
N LEU A 25 -13.28 -17.83 -15.67
CA LEU A 25 -14.29 -16.87 -16.15
C LEU A 25 -14.22 -15.50 -15.47
N ARG A 26 -13.65 -15.41 -14.26
CA ARG A 26 -13.32 -14.10 -13.66
C ARG A 26 -12.02 -13.58 -14.25
N ASN A 27 -12.11 -12.55 -15.07
CA ASN A 27 -10.91 -11.79 -15.45
C ASN A 27 -10.30 -11.07 -14.23
N VAL A 28 -8.98 -10.83 -14.25
CA VAL A 28 -8.25 -10.16 -13.16
C VAL A 28 -8.90 -8.83 -12.77
N VAL A 29 -9.42 -8.09 -13.77
CA VAL A 29 -10.13 -6.81 -13.59
C VAL A 29 -11.35 -6.95 -12.66
N SER A 30 -12.11 -8.04 -12.77
CA SER A 30 -13.27 -8.30 -11.92
C SER A 30 -12.88 -8.60 -10.47
N TRP A 31 -11.79 -9.36 -10.24
CA TRP A 31 -11.22 -9.61 -8.92
C TRP A 31 -10.79 -8.30 -8.25
N THR A 32 -9.99 -7.49 -8.95
CA THR A 32 -9.53 -6.18 -8.46
C THR A 32 -10.69 -5.24 -8.13
N ALA A 33 -11.75 -5.24 -8.94
CA ALA A 33 -12.95 -4.44 -8.67
C ALA A 33 -13.66 -4.85 -7.38
N MET A 34 -13.78 -6.16 -7.10
CA MET A 34 -14.41 -6.62 -5.86
C MET A 34 -13.53 -6.38 -4.63
N VAL A 35 -12.22 -6.62 -4.74
CA VAL A 35 -11.26 -6.28 -3.68
C VAL A 35 -11.37 -4.79 -3.34
N SER A 36 -11.38 -3.92 -4.35
CA SER A 36 -11.57 -2.47 -4.16
C SER A 36 -12.92 -2.13 -3.53
N GLY A 37 -13.99 -2.81 -3.94
CA GLY A 37 -15.33 -2.63 -3.38
C GLY A 37 -15.39 -2.95 -1.90
N TYR A 38 -14.91 -4.14 -1.49
CA TYR A 38 -14.86 -4.54 -0.09
C TYR A 38 -13.92 -3.66 0.73
N ALA A 39 -12.76 -3.32 0.17
CA ALA A 39 -11.78 -2.44 0.80
C ALA A 39 -12.37 -1.07 1.17
N ARG A 40 -13.09 -0.45 0.23
CA ARG A 40 -13.69 0.88 0.40
C ARG A 40 -14.83 0.90 1.42
N VAL A 41 -15.56 -0.21 1.57
CA VAL A 41 -16.67 -0.35 2.54
C VAL A 41 -16.16 -0.79 3.92
N GLY A 42 -14.85 -1.04 4.07
CA GLY A 42 -14.23 -1.42 5.33
C GLY A 42 -14.33 -2.91 5.67
N MET A 43 -14.84 -3.73 4.76
CA MET A 43 -14.89 -5.18 4.88
C MET A 43 -13.53 -5.79 4.50
N ILE A 44 -12.48 -5.41 5.22
CA ILE A 44 -11.09 -5.78 4.87
C ILE A 44 -10.85 -7.28 4.94
N GLY A 45 -11.46 -8.00 5.90
CA GLY A 45 -11.36 -9.46 5.96
C GLY A 45 -11.80 -10.13 4.66
N ASN A 46 -12.97 -9.77 4.14
CA ASN A 46 -13.48 -10.28 2.87
C ASN A 46 -12.60 -9.86 1.68
N ALA A 47 -12.05 -8.64 1.70
CA ALA A 47 -11.13 -8.17 0.67
C ALA A 47 -9.84 -9.01 0.64
N ILE A 48 -9.28 -9.35 1.81
CA ILE A 48 -8.11 -10.20 1.95
C ILE A 48 -8.43 -11.64 1.50
N GLU A 49 -9.54 -12.22 1.95
CA GLU A 49 -9.96 -13.56 1.53
C GLU A 49 -10.07 -13.68 0.01
N LEU A 50 -10.75 -12.72 -0.62
CA LEU A 50 -10.87 -12.67 -2.09
C LEU A 50 -9.52 -12.50 -2.77
N PHE A 51 -8.64 -11.67 -2.21
CA PHE A 51 -7.30 -11.47 -2.75
C PHE A 51 -6.43 -12.72 -2.63
N GLU A 52 -6.58 -13.49 -1.56
CA GLU A 52 -5.85 -14.75 -1.41
C GLU A 52 -6.30 -15.82 -2.41
N GLU A 53 -7.57 -15.78 -2.81
CA GLU A 53 -8.12 -16.63 -3.87
C GLU A 53 -7.73 -16.21 -5.29
N MET A 54 -7.14 -15.02 -5.48
CA MET A 54 -6.75 -14.53 -6.80
C MET A 54 -5.65 -15.43 -7.41
N PRO A 55 -5.88 -15.99 -8.62
CA PRO A 55 -4.90 -16.86 -9.27
C PRO A 55 -3.66 -16.09 -9.74
N GLU A 56 -3.86 -14.85 -10.19
CA GLU A 56 -2.81 -13.89 -10.50
C GLU A 56 -3.09 -12.60 -9.75
N ARG A 57 -2.09 -12.13 -9.00
CA ARG A 57 -2.10 -10.83 -8.35
C ARG A 57 -1.39 -9.85 -9.26
N ASP A 58 -1.84 -8.61 -9.27
CA ASP A 58 -1.29 -7.52 -10.06
C ASP A 58 -1.12 -6.27 -9.19
N VAL A 59 -0.37 -5.29 -9.67
CA VAL A 59 -0.13 -4.05 -8.91
C VAL A 59 -1.45 -3.36 -8.49
N PRO A 60 -2.48 -3.25 -9.36
CA PRO A 60 -3.79 -2.71 -8.96
C PRO A 60 -4.47 -3.43 -7.79
N SER A 61 -4.44 -4.77 -7.73
CA SER A 61 -5.07 -5.52 -6.64
C SER A 61 -4.35 -5.34 -5.30
N TRP A 62 -3.00 -5.31 -5.29
CA TRP A 62 -2.22 -4.94 -4.10
C TRP A 62 -2.54 -3.52 -3.61
N ASN A 63 -2.57 -2.56 -4.54
CA ASN A 63 -2.84 -1.15 -4.23
C ASN A 63 -4.22 -0.93 -3.61
N ALA A 64 -5.24 -1.63 -4.12
CA ALA A 64 -6.61 -1.55 -3.60
C ALA A 64 -6.67 -1.99 -2.13
N LEU A 65 -5.97 -3.08 -1.79
CA LEU A 65 -5.92 -3.62 -0.45
C LEU A 65 -5.13 -2.73 0.52
N ILE A 66 -3.93 -2.31 0.13
CA ILE A 66 -3.09 -1.42 0.94
C ILE A 66 -3.81 -0.09 1.22
N SER A 67 -4.48 0.47 0.21
CA SER A 67 -5.27 1.70 0.36
C SER A 67 -6.47 1.48 1.28
N GLY A 68 -7.18 0.35 1.14
CA GLY A 68 -8.26 -0.06 2.03
C GLY A 68 -7.82 -0.17 3.48
N CYS A 69 -6.71 -0.87 3.74
CA CYS A 69 -6.11 -0.97 5.07
C CYS A 69 -5.78 0.41 5.66
N THR A 70 -5.21 1.30 4.85
CA THR A 70 -4.87 2.67 5.27
C THR A 70 -6.11 3.47 5.65
N GLN A 71 -7.16 3.42 4.84
CA GLN A 71 -8.42 4.15 5.08
C GLN A 71 -9.17 3.65 6.31
N ASN A 72 -9.03 2.36 6.64
CA ASN A 72 -9.71 1.74 7.77
C ASN A 72 -8.84 1.65 9.04
N GLY A 73 -7.65 2.26 9.05
CA GLY A 73 -6.76 2.27 10.21
C GLY A 73 -6.04 0.94 10.50
N LEU A 74 -6.14 -0.05 9.60
CA LEU A 74 -5.47 -1.35 9.69
C LEU A 74 -4.06 -1.26 9.15
N PHE A 75 -3.27 -0.40 9.79
CA PHE A 75 -1.98 0.00 9.26
C PHE A 75 -0.95 -1.14 9.30
N SER A 76 -0.95 -1.97 10.34
CA SER A 76 -0.08 -3.16 10.45
C SER A 76 -0.26 -4.14 9.29
N GLU A 77 -1.51 -4.40 8.92
CA GLU A 77 -1.89 -5.28 7.82
C GLU A 77 -1.49 -4.65 6.48
N GLY A 78 -1.72 -3.35 6.31
CA GLY A 78 -1.28 -2.62 5.12
C GLY A 78 0.23 -2.69 4.89
N VAL A 79 1.03 -2.56 5.96
CA VAL A 79 2.50 -2.73 5.93
C VAL A 79 2.87 -4.15 5.54
N ALA A 80 2.23 -5.16 6.14
CA ALA A 80 2.52 -6.56 5.86
C ALA A 80 2.21 -6.92 4.40
N LEU A 81 1.10 -6.41 3.86
CA LEU A 81 0.72 -6.59 2.45
C LEU A 81 1.74 -5.94 1.51
N PHE A 82 2.22 -4.74 1.81
CA PHE A 82 3.26 -4.09 1.01
C PHE A 82 4.58 -4.88 1.05
N ARG A 83 5.00 -5.38 2.22
CA ARG A 83 6.21 -6.20 2.33
C ARG A 83 6.11 -7.47 1.49
N ARG A 84 4.96 -8.16 1.55
CA ARG A 84 4.68 -9.35 0.73
C ARG A 84 4.74 -9.03 -0.77
N MET A 85 4.14 -7.91 -1.19
CA MET A 85 4.25 -7.44 -2.57
C MET A 85 5.72 -7.31 -3.02
N MET A 86 6.59 -6.74 -2.18
CA MET A 86 8.02 -6.62 -2.50
C MET A 86 8.74 -7.97 -2.54
N GLU A 87 8.39 -8.90 -1.64
CA GLU A 87 8.94 -10.26 -1.59
C GLU A 87 8.54 -11.11 -2.81
N ASP A 88 7.32 -10.92 -3.34
CA ASP A 88 6.79 -11.62 -4.52
C ASP A 88 7.44 -11.18 -5.85
N GLY A 89 8.53 -10.39 -5.79
CA GLY A 89 9.34 -10.03 -6.96
C GLY A 89 8.80 -8.83 -7.74
N TYR A 90 7.84 -8.08 -7.18
CA TYR A 90 7.57 -6.71 -7.58
C TYR A 90 8.71 -5.84 -7.03
N ASP A 91 9.91 -6.02 -7.57
CA ASP A 91 11.06 -5.19 -7.25
C ASP A 91 10.82 -3.75 -7.72
N GLN A 92 11.44 -2.79 -7.03
CA GLN A 92 11.38 -1.35 -7.27
C GLN A 92 11.63 -0.98 -8.73
N SER A 93 12.39 -1.80 -9.47
CA SER A 93 12.64 -1.65 -10.91
C SER A 93 11.44 -2.01 -11.82
N ARG A 94 10.65 -3.03 -11.48
CA ARG A 94 9.43 -3.45 -12.22
C ARG A 94 8.23 -2.58 -11.86
N ILE A 95 8.13 -2.19 -10.58
CA ILE A 95 7.11 -1.25 -10.14
C ILE A 95 7.32 0.16 -10.75
N ARG A 96 8.56 0.49 -11.15
CA ARG A 96 8.88 1.75 -11.83
C ARG A 96 8.20 1.91 -13.19
N ASN A 97 7.89 0.80 -13.87
CA ASN A 97 7.42 0.79 -15.26
C ASN A 97 5.98 0.32 -15.41
N ASP A 98 5.46 -0.53 -14.51
CA ASP A 98 4.03 -0.83 -14.45
C ASP A 98 3.30 0.32 -13.75
N LEU A 99 2.97 1.32 -14.58
CA LEU A 99 1.95 2.35 -14.38
C LEU A 99 1.18 2.28 -13.04
N GLY A 100 1.69 2.94 -12.02
CA GLY A 100 0.87 3.37 -10.89
C GLY A 100 1.18 2.78 -9.51
N LEU A 101 2.45 2.70 -9.09
CA LEU A 101 2.73 3.24 -7.74
C LEU A 101 2.46 4.75 -7.81
N ASN A 102 1.17 5.09 -7.84
CA ASN A 102 0.71 6.45 -7.80
C ASN A 102 1.27 7.07 -6.53
N SER A 103 1.65 8.35 -6.61
CA SER A 103 1.77 9.28 -5.49
C SER A 103 0.86 8.89 -4.31
N PHE A 104 -0.38 8.47 -4.59
CA PHE A 104 -1.34 7.96 -3.63
C PHE A 104 -0.86 6.83 -2.72
N VAL A 105 -0.33 5.70 -3.24
CA VAL A 105 0.09 4.56 -2.41
C VAL A 105 1.34 4.92 -1.62
N SER A 106 2.27 5.64 -2.25
CA SER A 106 3.45 6.21 -1.60
C SER A 106 3.08 7.11 -0.41
N ASN A 107 2.13 8.03 -0.59
CA ASN A 107 1.67 8.93 0.46
C ASN A 107 0.87 8.18 1.53
N ALA A 108 0.06 7.20 1.13
CA ALA A 108 -0.70 6.33 2.04
C ALA A 108 0.24 5.49 2.90
N LEU A 109 1.34 4.98 2.35
CA LEU A 109 2.34 4.22 3.09
C LEU A 109 3.11 5.12 4.08
N VAL A 110 3.55 6.31 3.66
CA VAL A 110 4.22 7.26 4.58
C VAL A 110 3.28 7.68 5.72
N ASP A 111 2.01 7.96 5.41
CA ASP A 111 0.98 8.29 6.41
C ASP A 111 0.71 7.10 7.35
N MET A 112 0.57 5.88 6.80
CA MET A 112 0.38 4.64 7.55
C MET A 112 1.54 4.37 8.51
N TYR A 113 2.79 4.39 8.01
CA TYR A 113 3.97 4.17 8.85
C TYR A 113 4.11 5.27 9.90
N GLY A 114 3.76 6.51 9.56
CA GLY A 114 3.68 7.61 10.51
C GLY A 114 2.67 7.34 11.62
N LYS A 115 1.44 6.94 11.29
CA LYS A 115 0.42 6.61 12.29
C LYS A 115 0.77 5.39 13.15
N CYS A 116 1.58 4.46 12.63
CA CYS A 116 2.13 3.33 13.40
C CYS A 116 3.34 3.67 14.26
N GLY A 117 3.90 4.88 14.15
CA GLY A 117 5.17 5.24 14.80
C GLY A 117 6.41 4.55 14.21
N SER A 118 6.27 3.84 13.09
CA SER A 118 7.39 3.17 12.42
C SER A 118 8.11 4.14 11.47
N LEU A 119 8.73 5.16 12.05
CA LEU A 119 9.37 6.27 11.32
C LEU A 119 10.52 5.82 10.41
N SER A 120 11.27 4.79 10.81
CA SER A 120 12.37 4.24 10.01
C SER A 120 11.86 3.65 8.70
N GLU A 121 10.74 2.95 8.75
CA GLU A 121 10.11 2.36 7.56
C GLU A 121 9.45 3.45 6.71
N ALA A 122 8.82 4.46 7.34
CA ALA A 122 8.31 5.64 6.64
C ALA A 122 9.43 6.32 5.82
N ARG A 123 10.59 6.56 6.45
CA ARG A 123 11.76 7.16 5.80
C ARG A 123 12.31 6.26 4.69
N ARG A 124 12.42 4.94 4.93
CA ARG A 124 12.92 3.99 3.92
C ARG A 124 12.05 3.98 2.67
N VAL A 125 10.73 3.97 2.84
CA VAL A 125 9.78 4.04 1.72
C VAL A 125 9.86 5.40 1.04
N PHE A 126 9.94 6.49 1.80
CA PHE A 126 10.12 7.83 1.25
C PHE A 126 11.39 7.96 0.40
N ASP A 127 12.53 7.48 0.90
CA ASP A 127 13.81 7.52 0.20
C ASP A 127 13.82 6.66 -1.07
N SER A 128 13.05 5.57 -1.08
CA SER A 128 12.91 4.71 -2.27
C SER A 128 12.25 5.41 -3.47
N PHE A 129 11.60 6.56 -3.27
CA PHE A 129 10.99 7.31 -4.36
C PHE A 129 12.04 8.06 -5.20
N SER A 130 12.14 7.70 -6.49
CA SER A 130 13.00 8.40 -7.46
C SER A 130 12.48 9.80 -7.80
N VAL A 131 11.17 10.00 -7.74
CA VAL A 131 10.51 11.31 -7.91
C VAL A 131 9.56 11.52 -6.74
N LYS A 132 9.86 12.52 -5.92
CA LYS A 132 9.04 12.94 -4.78
C LYS A 132 8.23 14.17 -5.21
N ASN A 133 6.94 14.19 -4.87
CA ASN A 133 6.06 15.33 -5.11
C ASN A 133 5.71 16.03 -3.79
N LEU A 134 5.05 17.19 -3.88
CA LEU A 134 4.69 18.02 -2.72
C LEU A 134 3.95 17.22 -1.63
N THR A 135 3.00 16.37 -2.03
CA THR A 135 2.25 15.55 -1.07
C THR A 135 3.14 14.56 -0.33
N SER A 136 4.09 13.90 -1.01
CA SER A 136 5.02 12.98 -0.33
C SER A 136 5.93 13.69 0.67
N TRP A 137 6.42 14.89 0.33
CA TRP A 137 7.21 15.71 1.25
C TRP A 137 6.39 16.14 2.46
N ASN A 138 5.18 16.65 2.23
CA ASN A 138 4.27 17.08 3.29
C ASN A 138 3.92 15.92 4.23
N SER A 139 3.64 14.72 3.71
CA SER A 139 3.37 13.54 4.51
C SER A 139 4.57 13.17 5.39
N MET A 140 5.80 13.19 4.85
CA MET A 140 7.00 12.83 5.61
C MET A 140 7.31 13.86 6.71
N ILE A 141 7.23 15.16 6.39
CA ILE A 141 7.47 16.23 7.35
C ILE A 141 6.43 16.18 8.48
N ASN A 142 5.15 16.02 8.14
CA ASN A 142 4.08 15.93 9.14
C ASN A 142 4.21 14.67 10.01
N CYS A 143 4.58 13.53 9.41
CA CYS A 143 4.90 12.30 10.12
C CYS A 143 5.99 12.52 11.18
N LEU A 144 7.10 13.18 10.82
CA LEU A 144 8.18 13.48 11.77
C LEU A 144 7.74 14.49 12.84
N ALA A 145 6.95 15.49 12.46
CA ALA A 145 6.41 16.50 13.36
C ALA A 145 5.53 15.91 14.47
N LEU A 146 4.59 15.02 14.10
CA LEU A 146 3.66 14.35 15.02
C LEU A 146 4.38 13.51 16.08
N HIS A 147 5.58 13.02 15.78
CA HIS A 147 6.39 12.21 16.67
C HIS A 147 7.50 13.00 17.39
N GLY A 148 7.44 14.34 17.35
CA GLY A 148 8.42 15.22 18.01
C GLY A 148 9.84 15.11 17.44
N ARG A 149 10.00 14.63 16.19
CA ARG A 149 11.30 14.53 15.52
C ARG A 149 11.61 15.81 14.76
N SER A 150 11.65 16.93 15.48
CA SER A 150 11.70 18.28 14.91
C SER A 150 12.94 18.52 14.04
N HIS A 151 14.12 18.08 14.49
CA HIS A 151 15.35 18.16 13.69
C HIS A 151 15.24 17.38 12.38
N SER A 152 14.68 16.18 12.42
CA SER A 152 14.47 15.38 11.20
C SER A 152 13.45 16.03 10.28
N ALA A 153 12.38 16.62 10.81
CA ALA A 153 11.37 17.32 10.01
C ALA A 153 11.98 18.53 9.27
N VAL A 154 12.81 19.32 9.96
CA VAL A 154 13.53 20.46 9.36
C VAL A 154 14.54 19.97 8.32
N SER A 155 15.32 18.93 8.63
CA SER A 155 16.27 18.34 7.69
C SER A 155 15.58 17.82 6.42
N THR A 156 14.40 17.18 6.54
CA THR A 156 13.60 16.75 5.39
C THR A 156 13.06 17.95 4.59
N PHE A 157 12.72 19.06 5.23
CA PHE A 157 12.36 20.31 4.52
C PHE A 157 13.56 20.92 3.79
N GLU A 158 14.75 20.91 4.38
CA GLU A 158 15.98 21.36 3.71
C GLU A 158 16.34 20.47 2.51
N GLU A 159 16.14 19.15 2.62
CA GLU A 159 16.24 18.22 1.50
C GLU A 159 15.25 18.59 0.38
N MET A 160 13.98 18.86 0.72
CA MET A 160 12.95 19.31 -0.23
C MET A 160 13.39 20.56 -1.00
N MET A 161 13.96 21.54 -0.29
CA MET A 161 14.44 22.79 -0.88
C MET A 161 15.71 22.60 -1.73
N SER A 162 16.56 21.64 -1.37
CA SER A 162 17.82 21.34 -2.06
C SER A 162 17.65 20.48 -3.30
N CYS A 163 16.56 19.70 -3.40
CA CYS A 163 16.29 18.85 -4.56
C CYS A 163 16.02 19.61 -5.88
N GLY A 164 15.94 20.95 -5.86
CA GLY A 164 16.03 21.81 -7.04
C GLY A 164 14.93 21.66 -8.11
N GLY A 165 13.86 20.91 -7.83
CA GLY A 165 12.74 20.67 -8.73
C GLY A 165 11.56 21.65 -8.52
N ASP A 166 10.57 21.59 -9.41
CA ASP A 166 9.31 22.38 -9.40
C ASP A 166 8.44 22.26 -8.14
N VAL A 167 8.90 21.55 -7.11
CA VAL A 167 8.16 21.28 -5.88
C VAL A 167 8.38 22.44 -4.91
N ARG A 168 7.38 23.31 -4.77
CA ARG A 168 7.39 24.43 -3.83
C ARG A 168 6.63 24.09 -2.55
N PRO A 169 7.17 24.42 -1.37
CA PRO A 169 6.43 24.35 -0.11
C PRO A 169 5.11 25.13 -0.17
N ASP A 170 4.09 24.59 0.49
CA ASP A 170 2.78 25.22 0.63
C ASP A 170 2.41 25.42 2.10
N GLY A 171 1.20 25.93 2.35
CA GLY A 171 0.72 26.14 3.72
C GLY A 171 0.72 24.86 4.58
N ILE A 172 0.52 23.69 3.98
CA ILE A 172 0.55 22.41 4.70
C ILE A 172 1.98 22.11 5.15
N THR A 173 2.99 22.38 4.31
CA THR A 173 4.41 22.24 4.69
C THR A 173 4.74 23.07 5.93
N PHE A 174 4.36 24.35 5.94
CA PHE A 174 4.69 25.25 7.04
C PHE A 174 3.93 24.92 8.33
N VAL A 175 2.66 24.49 8.24
CA VAL A 175 1.90 24.02 9.41
C VAL A 175 2.58 22.79 10.03
N ALA A 176 3.04 21.84 9.21
CA ALA A 176 3.75 20.66 9.71
C ALA A 176 5.06 21.04 10.42
N LEU A 177 5.82 22.00 9.89
CA LEU A 177 7.04 22.50 10.55
C LEU A 177 6.74 23.22 11.86
N LEU A 178 5.70 24.05 11.91
CA LEU A 178 5.27 24.72 13.15
C LEU A 178 4.90 23.70 14.22
N ASN A 179 4.12 22.67 13.87
CA ASN A 179 3.79 21.57 14.77
C ASN A 179 5.06 20.85 15.29
N ALA A 180 6.06 20.67 14.42
CA ALA A 180 7.33 20.08 14.82
C ALA A 180 8.06 20.97 15.83
N CYS A 181 8.09 22.29 15.63
CA CYS A 181 8.74 23.24 16.54
C CYS A 181 8.03 23.34 17.89
N THR A 182 6.69 23.32 17.92
CA THR A 182 5.91 23.35 19.16
C THR A 182 6.12 22.10 20.00
N HIS A 183 6.31 20.93 19.39
CA HIS A 183 6.59 19.68 20.11
C HIS A 183 8.08 19.48 20.42
N GLY A 184 8.99 20.14 19.71
CA GLY A 184 10.44 20.04 19.89
C GLY A 184 11.06 21.02 20.88
N GLY A 185 10.29 22.00 21.39
CA GLY A 185 10.83 23.04 22.27
C GLY A 185 11.82 23.99 21.59
N LEU A 186 11.77 24.12 20.26
CA LEU A 186 12.67 24.98 19.46
C LEU A 186 12.27 26.48 19.49
N VAL A 187 11.40 26.88 20.41
CA VAL A 187 10.84 28.25 20.45
C VAL A 187 11.77 29.24 21.17
N ASP A 188 12.86 28.78 21.78
CA ASP A 188 13.82 29.61 22.54
C ASP A 188 15.29 29.37 22.14
N GLN A 189 15.68 29.65 20.88
CA GLN A 189 17.09 29.84 20.50
C GLN A 189 17.30 31.08 19.63
#